data_AF-A0AAX1YB74-F1
#
_entry.id   AF-A0AAX1YB74-F1
#
_cell.length_a   1.000
_cell.length_b   1.000
_cell.length_c   1.000
_cell.angle_alpha   90.00
_cell.angle_beta   90.00
_cell.angle_gamma   90.00
#
_symmetry.space_group_name_H-M   'P 1'
#
loop_
_entity.id
_entity.type
_entity.pdbx_description
1 polymer ?
#
loop_
_entity_poly.entity_id
_entity_poly.type
_entity_poly.pdbx_seq_one_letter_code
_entity_poly.pdbx_strand_id
1 'polypeptide(L)'
;MYYLVNEWTSDDERLRDDLEQIGIPIQPLQIENILDFIFSNRKVNSPLHMTGLSLPPFWEVYANGDIVADGVRRGRIDCYQDYPQRVKKVEWYNSDDNCSTCDYYDLSGSLFMKEVWSANECHLCVYMNDKMGKLYLFHQHDRALYQTTDGLERGFSSIEEAKKALLQEVLLQVETVFLSDPELLKVLPKLEKEQIIFYDRSTLPEAELALLLDEGVKVFIREPNTDMSHHSLVFFPTYLGDLKEFQPQVLILTNTQEIEQIEVLVTALPHFQFHIAALTEMGERLVRLNDYPNVHLYPGISGENYDRLLNKCRIYLDIAYADEILDGNRAALKKGMILYAFEATCHRPDLYIKDHLFQKDAITDLLEELSQLEDPKRYQSAYDKQKMHPMLATKEELKMIFRMSEK
;
A
#
# COMPACT_ATOMS: atom_id res chain seq x y z
N MET A 1 9.14 11.85 -2.94
CA MET A 1 9.97 10.73 -3.42
C MET A 1 9.09 9.79 -4.22
N TYR A 2 9.64 9.15 -5.25
CA TYR A 2 8.92 8.12 -6.00
C TYR A 2 9.41 6.74 -5.64
N TYR A 3 8.52 5.75 -5.69
CA TYR A 3 8.89 4.36 -5.55
C TYR A 3 8.48 3.62 -6.82
N LEU A 4 9.46 3.39 -7.69
CA LEU A 4 9.25 2.69 -8.94
C LEU A 4 9.34 1.19 -8.72
N VAL A 5 8.28 0.49 -9.12
CA VAL A 5 8.19 -0.97 -9.03
C VAL A 5 7.63 -1.54 -10.33
N ASN A 6 7.95 -2.80 -10.62
CA ASN A 6 7.24 -3.57 -11.63
C ASN A 6 5.85 -4.00 -11.09
N GLU A 7 5.86 -4.64 -9.93
CA GLU A 7 4.67 -5.09 -9.22
C GLU A 7 4.73 -4.61 -7.76
N TRP A 8 3.60 -4.11 -7.27
CA TRP A 8 3.44 -3.65 -5.89
C TRP A 8 3.10 -4.83 -4.98
N THR A 9 3.87 -5.01 -3.91
CA THR A 9 3.70 -6.11 -2.96
C THR A 9 3.43 -5.61 -1.54
N SER A 10 3.11 -6.52 -0.63
CA SER A 10 2.96 -6.22 0.80
C SER A 10 4.25 -5.66 1.43
N ASP A 11 5.43 -6.01 0.90
CA ASP A 11 6.70 -5.48 1.39
C ASP A 11 6.89 -4.00 0.99
N ASP A 12 6.42 -3.61 -0.19
CA ASP A 12 6.43 -2.21 -0.61
C ASP A 12 5.44 -1.38 0.21
N GLU A 13 4.26 -1.95 0.46
CA GLU A 13 3.24 -1.37 1.32
C GLU A 13 3.79 -1.14 2.73
N ARG A 14 4.50 -2.14 3.28
CA ARG A 14 5.20 -2.03 4.57
C ARG A 14 6.14 -0.83 4.59
N LEU A 15 7.08 -0.77 3.63
CA LEU A 15 8.08 0.29 3.59
C LEU A 15 7.43 1.66 3.45
N ARG A 16 6.44 1.78 2.55
CA ARG A 16 5.69 3.02 2.34
C ARG A 16 5.04 3.49 3.63
N ASP A 17 4.35 2.59 4.33
CA ASP A 17 3.67 2.89 5.58
C ASP A 17 4.64 3.33 6.68
N ASP A 18 5.77 2.64 6.83
CA ASP A 18 6.79 2.94 7.84
C ASP A 18 7.47 4.30 7.56
N LEU A 19 7.78 4.60 6.28
CA LEU A 19 8.29 5.91 5.85
C LEU A 19 7.26 7.03 6.06
N GLU A 20 5.98 6.76 5.83
CA GLU A 20 4.91 7.72 6.10
C GLU A 20 4.83 8.07 7.59
N GLN A 21 5.06 7.12 8.50
CA GLN A 21 5.08 7.40 9.95
C GLN A 21 6.15 8.41 10.34
N ILE A 22 7.26 8.44 9.62
CA ILE A 22 8.35 9.40 9.84
C ILE A 22 8.22 10.69 9.02
N GLY A 23 7.14 10.84 8.24
CA GLY A 23 6.84 12.03 7.45
C GLY A 23 7.52 12.06 6.09
N ILE A 24 7.86 10.89 5.54
CA ILE A 24 8.53 10.72 4.25
C ILE A 24 7.56 9.99 3.31
N PRO A 25 6.57 10.69 2.71
CA PRO A 25 5.66 10.04 1.79
C PRO A 25 6.41 9.64 0.51
N ILE A 26 6.33 8.36 0.19
CA ILE A 26 6.76 7.83 -1.11
C ILE A 26 5.54 7.55 -1.97
N GLN A 27 5.57 8.00 -3.21
CA GLN A 27 4.47 7.81 -4.13
C GLN A 27 4.76 6.59 -5.02
N PRO A 28 3.89 5.56 -5.01
CA PRO A 28 4.07 4.39 -5.85
C PRO A 28 3.96 4.75 -7.32
N LEU A 29 4.88 4.22 -8.12
CA LEU A 29 4.90 4.36 -9.57
C LEU A 29 5.10 2.97 -10.16
N GLN A 30 4.08 2.43 -10.83
CA GLN A 30 4.19 1.17 -11.55
C GLN A 30 4.54 1.42 -13.00
N ILE A 31 5.45 0.63 -13.57
CA ILE A 31 5.96 0.86 -14.92
C ILE A 31 4.86 0.81 -15.98
N GLU A 32 3.92 -0.11 -15.83
CA GLU A 32 2.76 -0.23 -16.72
C GLU A 32 1.93 1.05 -16.79
N ASN A 33 1.80 1.77 -15.67
CA ASN A 33 0.89 2.91 -15.49
C ASN A 33 1.63 4.25 -15.42
N ILE A 34 2.89 4.31 -15.88
CA ILE A 34 3.70 5.55 -15.83
C ILE A 34 3.04 6.68 -16.59
N LEU A 35 2.50 6.44 -17.79
CA LEU A 35 1.96 7.53 -18.61
C LEU A 35 0.71 8.13 -17.96
N ASP A 36 -0.19 7.29 -17.44
CA ASP A 36 -1.31 7.73 -16.62
C ASP A 36 -0.82 8.58 -15.46
N PHE A 37 0.23 8.15 -14.78
CA PHE A 37 0.83 8.91 -13.70
C PHE A 37 1.36 10.28 -14.13
N ILE A 38 2.16 10.33 -15.20
CA ILE A 38 2.83 11.54 -15.68
C ILE A 38 1.81 12.57 -16.17
N PHE A 39 0.75 12.13 -16.85
CA PHE A 39 -0.21 13.02 -17.49
C PHE A 39 -1.48 13.28 -16.66
N SER A 40 -1.84 12.44 -15.68
CA SER A 40 -2.99 12.73 -14.81
C SER A 40 -2.65 13.78 -13.75
N ASN A 41 -3.59 14.69 -13.49
CA ASN A 41 -3.52 15.64 -12.39
C ASN A 41 -4.11 15.03 -11.12
N ARG A 42 -3.24 14.56 -10.23
CA ARG A 42 -3.65 13.87 -8.98
C ARG A 42 -3.70 14.76 -7.74
N LYS A 43 -3.40 16.07 -7.86
CA LYS A 43 -3.35 16.97 -6.69
C LYS A 43 -4.73 17.44 -6.22
N VAL A 44 -5.74 17.32 -7.06
CA VAL A 44 -7.11 17.77 -6.78
C VAL A 44 -8.02 16.57 -6.87
N ASN A 45 -8.79 16.31 -5.80
CA ASN A 45 -9.81 15.27 -5.79
C ASN A 45 -11.18 15.92 -6.00
N SER A 46 -11.51 16.19 -7.26
CA SER A 46 -12.77 16.77 -7.70
C SER A 46 -13.17 16.17 -9.04
N PRO A 47 -13.47 14.86 -9.09
CA PRO A 47 -13.71 14.19 -10.35
C PRO A 47 -14.95 14.77 -11.05
N LEU A 48 -14.93 14.74 -12.39
CA LEU A 48 -15.94 15.38 -13.23
C LEU A 48 -17.30 14.70 -13.03
N HIS A 49 -18.32 15.48 -12.69
CA HIS A 49 -19.70 14.98 -12.68
C HIS A 49 -20.17 14.74 -14.12
N MET A 50 -20.97 13.71 -14.36
CA MET A 50 -21.46 13.36 -15.71
C MET A 50 -22.17 14.52 -16.42
N THR A 51 -22.91 15.35 -15.67
CA THR A 51 -23.59 16.54 -16.21
C THR A 51 -22.63 17.69 -16.57
N GLY A 52 -21.38 17.61 -16.12
CA GLY A 52 -20.32 18.57 -16.44
C GLY A 52 -19.57 18.23 -17.74
N LEU A 53 -19.89 17.11 -18.40
CA LEU A 53 -19.30 16.78 -19.69
C LEU A 53 -19.66 17.84 -20.73
N SER A 54 -18.65 18.30 -21.46
CA SER A 54 -18.83 19.23 -22.56
C SER A 54 -19.41 18.50 -23.76
N LEU A 55 -20.74 18.48 -23.88
CA LEU A 55 -21.47 17.84 -24.97
C LEU A 55 -21.97 18.88 -25.99
N PRO A 56 -22.18 18.47 -27.27
CA PRO A 56 -22.87 19.31 -28.23
C PRO A 56 -24.29 19.69 -27.76
N PRO A 57 -24.86 20.80 -28.24
CA PRO A 57 -26.22 21.20 -27.90
C PRO A 57 -27.23 20.08 -28.15
N PHE A 58 -28.20 19.94 -27.24
CA PHE A 58 -29.31 18.96 -27.31
C PHE A 58 -28.91 17.48 -27.13
N TRP A 59 -27.65 17.20 -26.81
CA TRP A 59 -27.25 15.86 -26.38
C TRP A 59 -27.62 15.66 -24.91
N GLU A 60 -28.12 14.48 -24.59
CA GLU A 60 -28.63 14.14 -23.26
C GLU A 60 -27.75 13.07 -22.61
N VAL A 61 -27.55 13.18 -21.30
CA VAL A 61 -26.91 12.14 -20.48
C VAL A 61 -27.98 11.52 -19.60
N TYR A 62 -28.18 10.21 -19.76
CA TYR A 62 -29.12 9.46 -18.94
C TYR A 62 -28.47 8.98 -17.64
N ALA A 63 -29.29 8.69 -16.63
CA ALA A 63 -28.82 8.26 -15.31
C ALA A 63 -28.06 6.92 -15.34
N ASN A 64 -28.27 6.10 -16.37
CA ASN A 64 -27.54 4.86 -16.61
C ASN A 64 -26.17 5.07 -17.29
N GLY A 65 -25.84 6.31 -17.66
CA GLY A 65 -24.60 6.69 -18.32
C GLY A 65 -24.61 6.70 -19.84
N ASP A 66 -25.74 6.43 -20.48
CA ASP A 66 -25.84 6.59 -21.93
C ASP A 66 -25.84 8.08 -22.32
N ILE A 67 -25.09 8.38 -23.38
CA ILE A 67 -25.12 9.67 -24.06
C ILE A 67 -25.96 9.51 -25.33
N VAL A 68 -26.99 10.34 -25.49
CA VAL A 68 -27.99 10.20 -26.56
C VAL A 68 -28.15 11.52 -27.31
N ALA A 69 -28.27 11.44 -28.63
CA ALA A 69 -28.61 12.55 -29.51
C ALA A 69 -29.67 12.13 -30.51
N ASP A 70 -30.79 12.87 -30.58
CA ASP A 70 -31.95 12.56 -31.43
C ASP A 70 -32.48 11.12 -31.25
N GLY A 71 -32.46 10.62 -30.01
CA GLY A 71 -32.86 9.25 -29.67
C GLY A 71 -31.87 8.16 -30.07
N VAL A 72 -30.72 8.51 -30.67
CA VAL A 72 -29.65 7.58 -31.02
C VAL A 72 -28.54 7.63 -29.97
N ARG A 73 -28.11 6.47 -29.49
CA ARG A 73 -26.98 6.34 -28.56
C ARG A 73 -25.69 6.77 -29.27
N ARG A 74 -24.95 7.69 -28.66
CA ARG A 74 -23.69 8.25 -29.16
C ARG A 74 -22.48 7.90 -28.31
N GLY A 75 -22.72 7.43 -27.11
CA GLY A 75 -21.65 7.04 -26.22
C GLY A 75 -22.14 6.48 -24.90
N ARG A 76 -21.18 6.08 -24.08
CA ARG A 76 -21.40 5.54 -22.74
C ARG A 76 -20.37 6.11 -21.79
N ILE A 77 -20.83 6.44 -20.59
CA ILE A 77 -19.98 6.91 -19.50
C ILE A 77 -19.81 5.79 -18.49
N ASP A 78 -18.56 5.45 -18.19
CA ASP A 78 -18.21 4.63 -17.05
C ASP A 78 -17.73 5.53 -15.90
N CYS A 79 -18.27 5.29 -14.71
CA CYS A 79 -17.93 6.05 -13.52
C CYS A 79 -16.88 5.34 -12.67
N TYR A 80 -16.21 6.10 -11.80
CA TYR A 80 -15.40 5.51 -10.73
C TYR A 80 -16.28 4.73 -9.76
N GLN A 81 -15.82 3.55 -9.34
CA GLN A 81 -16.54 2.66 -8.43
C GLN A 81 -16.88 3.34 -7.10
N ASP A 82 -15.93 4.10 -6.55
CA ASP A 82 -16.09 4.79 -5.26
C ASP A 82 -16.75 6.16 -5.38
N TYR A 83 -16.97 6.65 -6.60
CA TYR A 83 -17.55 7.98 -6.85
C TYR A 83 -18.73 7.88 -7.83
N PRO A 84 -19.96 7.71 -7.30
CA PRO A 84 -21.16 7.66 -8.12
C PRO A 84 -21.29 8.89 -9.03
N GLN A 85 -21.66 8.66 -10.29
CA GLN A 85 -21.86 9.69 -11.31
C GLN A 85 -20.61 10.56 -11.57
N ARG A 86 -19.42 10.04 -11.28
CA ARG A 86 -18.16 10.71 -11.60
C ARG A 86 -17.45 10.00 -12.74
N VAL A 87 -17.25 10.74 -13.82
CA VAL A 87 -16.72 10.26 -15.09
C VAL A 87 -15.29 9.74 -14.89
N LYS A 88 -15.08 8.47 -15.24
CA LYS A 88 -13.75 7.86 -15.39
C LYS A 88 -13.39 7.71 -16.87
N LYS A 89 -14.34 7.22 -17.66
CA LYS A 89 -14.17 6.95 -19.09
C LYS A 89 -15.44 7.33 -19.84
N VAL A 90 -15.29 7.85 -21.06
CA VAL A 90 -16.39 8.03 -22.01
C VAL A 90 -16.05 7.31 -23.30
N GLU A 91 -16.87 6.34 -23.67
CA GLU A 91 -16.81 5.67 -24.98
C GLU A 91 -17.69 6.43 -25.96
N TRP A 92 -17.16 6.68 -27.16
CA TRP A 92 -17.90 7.36 -28.23
C TRP A 92 -18.14 6.40 -29.39
N TYR A 93 -19.41 6.26 -29.75
CA TYR A 93 -19.86 5.32 -30.77
C TYR A 93 -20.04 6.01 -32.12
N ASN A 94 -19.62 5.31 -33.17
CA ASN A 94 -19.87 5.72 -34.55
C ASN A 94 -21.31 5.38 -34.96
N SER A 95 -21.66 5.62 -36.23
CA SER A 95 -23.00 5.34 -36.77
C SER A 95 -23.39 3.86 -36.71
N ASP A 96 -22.41 2.95 -36.62
CA ASP A 96 -22.60 1.50 -36.61
C ASP A 96 -22.59 0.93 -35.18
N ASP A 97 -22.73 1.78 -34.16
CA ASP A 97 -22.68 1.45 -32.73
C ASP A 97 -21.35 0.83 -32.26
N ASN A 98 -20.27 1.04 -33.01
CA ASN A 98 -18.93 0.60 -32.65
C ASN A 98 -18.16 1.73 -31.95
N CYS A 99 -17.36 1.37 -30.94
CA CYS A 99 -16.48 2.31 -30.26
C CYS A 99 -15.41 2.85 -31.22
N SER A 100 -15.39 4.17 -31.35
CA SER A 100 -14.47 4.91 -32.24
C SER A 100 -13.41 5.66 -31.45
N THR A 101 -13.78 6.24 -30.31
CA THR A 101 -12.83 6.89 -29.41
C THR A 101 -13.21 6.65 -27.96
N CYS A 102 -12.20 6.66 -27.09
CA CYS A 102 -12.38 6.63 -25.65
C CYS A 102 -11.69 7.86 -25.05
N ASP A 103 -12.41 8.61 -24.23
CA ASP A 103 -11.85 9.72 -23.45
C ASP A 103 -11.72 9.29 -21.98
N TYR A 104 -10.56 9.51 -21.37
CA TYR A 104 -10.26 9.13 -19.99
C TYR A 104 -10.02 10.37 -19.13
N TYR A 105 -10.74 10.42 -18.01
CA TYR A 105 -10.73 11.53 -17.08
C TYR A 105 -10.03 11.10 -15.79
N ASP A 106 -9.26 12.01 -15.20
CA ASP A 106 -8.60 11.79 -13.91
C ASP A 106 -9.49 12.25 -12.73
N LEU A 107 -9.00 12.03 -11.50
CA LEU A 107 -9.70 12.43 -10.27
C LEU A 107 -9.77 13.96 -10.07
N SER A 108 -9.07 14.76 -10.86
CA SER A 108 -9.28 16.22 -10.90
C SER A 108 -10.43 16.63 -11.82
N GLY A 109 -10.98 15.67 -12.59
CA GLY A 109 -11.99 15.92 -13.62
C GLY A 109 -11.40 16.36 -14.96
N SER A 110 -10.08 16.23 -15.15
CA SER A 110 -9.40 16.64 -16.38
C SER A 110 -9.29 15.46 -17.34
N LEU A 111 -9.53 15.72 -18.63
CA LEU A 111 -9.28 14.78 -19.71
C LEU A 111 -7.77 14.66 -19.94
N PHE A 112 -7.20 13.51 -19.65
CA PHE A 112 -5.74 13.31 -19.71
C PHE A 112 -5.29 12.29 -20.75
N MET A 113 -6.21 11.43 -21.22
CA MET A 113 -5.91 10.44 -22.25
C MET A 113 -7.08 10.27 -23.22
N LYS A 114 -6.76 10.10 -24.50
CA LYS A 114 -7.69 9.70 -25.55
C LYS A 114 -7.18 8.47 -26.28
N GLU A 115 -8.08 7.58 -26.65
CA GLU A 115 -7.79 6.47 -27.55
C GLU A 115 -8.63 6.60 -28.82
N VAL A 116 -8.07 6.15 -29.94
CA VAL A 116 -8.75 6.06 -31.23
C VAL A 116 -8.73 4.61 -31.69
N TRP A 117 -9.92 4.08 -31.91
CA TRP A 117 -10.18 2.68 -32.22
C TRP A 117 -10.74 2.54 -33.63
N SER A 118 -10.35 1.46 -34.30
CA SER A 118 -10.95 1.04 -35.57
C SER A 118 -10.83 -0.47 -35.69
N ALA A 119 -11.92 -1.13 -36.09
CA ALA A 119 -12.00 -2.59 -36.21
C ALA A 119 -11.57 -3.34 -34.93
N ASN A 120 -11.97 -2.85 -33.76
CA ASN A 120 -11.61 -3.38 -32.43
C ASN A 120 -10.11 -3.36 -32.09
N GLU A 121 -9.30 -2.60 -32.84
CA GLU A 121 -7.89 -2.35 -32.53
C GLU A 121 -7.70 -0.88 -32.14
N CYS A 122 -6.89 -0.62 -31.12
CA CYS A 122 -6.46 0.72 -30.76
C CYS A 122 -5.31 1.14 -31.67
N HIS A 123 -5.50 2.22 -32.44
CA HIS A 123 -4.50 2.71 -33.40
C HIS A 123 -3.65 3.82 -32.81
N LEU A 124 -4.25 4.67 -31.99
CA LEU A 124 -3.62 5.87 -31.44
C LEU A 124 -4.07 6.11 -30.01
N CYS A 125 -3.10 6.28 -29.11
CA CYS A 125 -3.34 6.89 -27.79
C CYS A 125 -2.73 8.28 -27.74
N VAL A 126 -3.44 9.25 -27.17
CA VAL A 126 -2.96 10.62 -26.97
C VAL A 126 -3.09 10.97 -25.51
N TYR A 127 -1.95 11.06 -24.83
CA TYR A 127 -1.88 11.62 -23.49
C TYR A 127 -1.72 13.13 -23.55
N MET A 128 -2.32 13.86 -22.61
CA MET A 128 -2.28 15.31 -22.58
C MET A 128 -2.37 15.88 -21.17
N ASN A 129 -1.61 16.93 -20.91
CA ASN A 129 -1.67 17.72 -19.68
C ASN A 129 -1.13 19.12 -19.95
N ASP A 130 -1.69 20.13 -19.30
CA ASP A 130 -1.27 21.54 -19.43
C ASP A 130 0.19 21.80 -19.02
N LYS A 131 0.82 20.89 -18.28
CA LYS A 131 2.22 20.98 -17.84
C LYS A 131 3.17 20.22 -18.76
N MET A 132 2.76 19.04 -19.22
CA MET A 132 3.61 18.13 -19.99
C MET A 132 3.44 18.30 -21.51
N GLY A 133 2.35 18.91 -21.98
CA GLY A 133 2.01 18.93 -23.40
C GLY A 133 1.27 17.66 -23.81
N LYS A 134 1.63 17.07 -24.95
CA LYS A 134 0.94 15.92 -25.55
C LYS A 134 1.91 14.81 -25.94
N LEU A 135 1.53 13.56 -25.71
CA LEU A 135 2.25 12.38 -26.17
C LEU A 135 1.31 11.53 -27.03
N TYR A 136 1.71 11.31 -28.28
CA TYR A 136 1.01 10.48 -29.25
C TYR A 136 1.70 9.12 -29.35
N LEU A 137 0.95 8.03 -29.20
CA LEU A 137 1.42 6.66 -29.31
C LEU A 137 0.75 5.98 -30.50
N PHE A 138 1.53 5.64 -31.53
CA PHE A 138 1.05 5.00 -32.76
C PHE A 138 1.28 3.49 -32.67
N HIS A 139 0.26 2.74 -32.27
CA HIS A 139 0.39 1.32 -31.96
C HIS A 139 0.75 0.45 -33.17
N GLN A 140 0.18 0.74 -34.34
CA GLN A 140 0.44 -0.06 -35.55
C GLN A 140 1.90 -0.01 -36.03
N HIS A 141 2.61 1.09 -35.74
CA HIS A 141 3.97 1.31 -36.21
C HIS A 141 5.01 1.20 -35.09
N ASP A 142 4.56 0.96 -33.85
CA ASP A 142 5.35 1.09 -32.62
C ASP A 142 6.18 2.37 -32.65
N ARG A 143 5.53 3.54 -32.62
CA ARG A 143 6.20 4.85 -32.61
C ARG A 143 5.52 5.79 -31.65
N ALA A 144 6.25 6.81 -31.21
CA ALA A 144 5.65 7.89 -30.44
C ALA A 144 6.16 9.26 -30.87
N LEU A 145 5.33 10.27 -30.64
CA LEU A 145 5.66 11.68 -30.82
C LEU A 145 5.29 12.42 -29.55
N TYR A 146 6.27 13.06 -28.92
CA TYR A 146 6.05 13.93 -27.78
C TYR A 146 6.15 15.38 -28.22
N GLN A 147 5.14 16.17 -27.88
CA GLN A 147 5.05 17.59 -28.14
C GLN A 147 4.91 18.31 -26.79
N THR A 148 5.89 19.12 -26.45
CA THR A 148 5.91 19.94 -25.23
C THR A 148 4.98 21.16 -25.36
N THR A 149 4.75 21.87 -24.26
CA THR A 149 3.82 23.01 -24.20
C THR A 149 4.29 24.24 -24.98
N ASP A 150 5.60 24.38 -25.21
CA ASP A 150 6.20 25.42 -26.06
C ASP A 150 6.25 25.03 -27.55
N GLY A 151 5.76 23.83 -27.89
CA GLY A 151 5.64 23.33 -29.25
C GLY A 151 6.86 22.58 -29.77
N LEU A 152 7.86 22.29 -28.94
CA LEU A 152 8.99 21.44 -29.35
C LEU A 152 8.54 19.98 -29.50
N GLU A 153 8.87 19.37 -30.63
CA GLU A 153 8.52 18.00 -30.98
C GLU A 153 9.72 17.04 -30.92
N ARG A 154 9.50 15.86 -30.35
CA ARG A 154 10.47 14.78 -30.26
C ARG A 154 9.81 13.46 -30.67
N GLY A 155 10.31 12.87 -31.75
CA GLY A 155 9.92 11.53 -32.19
C GLY A 155 10.71 10.44 -31.45
N PHE A 156 10.06 9.30 -31.22
CA PHE A 156 10.64 8.09 -30.66
C PHE A 156 10.45 6.91 -31.61
N SER A 157 11.45 6.03 -31.63
CA SER A 157 11.48 4.87 -32.52
C SER A 157 10.61 3.71 -32.04
N SER A 158 10.25 3.70 -30.75
CA SER A 158 9.27 2.80 -30.13
C SER A 158 8.45 3.48 -29.04
N ILE A 159 7.29 2.91 -28.70
CA ILE A 159 6.48 3.36 -27.56
C ILE A 159 7.23 3.14 -26.24
N GLU A 160 7.97 2.04 -26.13
CA GLU A 160 8.77 1.73 -24.95
C GLU A 160 9.86 2.78 -24.71
N GLU A 161 10.56 3.21 -25.77
CA GLU A 161 11.58 4.26 -25.70
C GLU A 161 10.98 5.58 -25.18
N ALA A 162 9.79 5.96 -25.66
CA ALA A 162 9.09 7.15 -25.20
C ALA A 162 8.73 7.07 -23.72
N LYS A 163 8.19 5.93 -23.27
CA LYS A 163 7.88 5.69 -21.84
C LYS A 163 9.13 5.85 -20.98
N LYS A 164 10.25 5.23 -21.35
CA LYS A 164 11.53 5.32 -20.62
C LYS A 164 12.06 6.75 -20.59
N ALA A 165 12.05 7.44 -21.72
CA ALA A 165 12.55 8.81 -21.80
C ALA A 165 11.76 9.78 -20.91
N LEU A 166 10.43 9.71 -20.95
CA LEU A 166 9.57 10.57 -20.13
C LEU A 166 9.66 10.22 -18.64
N LEU A 167 9.67 8.93 -18.30
CA LEU A 167 9.91 8.48 -16.93
C LEU A 167 11.21 9.09 -16.39
N GLN A 168 12.29 8.95 -17.16
CA GLN A 168 13.59 9.47 -16.78
C GLN A 168 13.59 10.98 -16.59
N GLU A 169 12.95 11.76 -17.47
CA GLU A 169 12.82 13.21 -17.32
C GLU A 169 12.06 13.62 -16.04
N VAL A 170 11.04 12.85 -15.64
CA VAL A 170 10.29 13.07 -14.39
C VAL A 170 11.14 12.69 -13.17
N LEU A 171 11.86 11.57 -13.22
CA LEU A 171 12.66 11.09 -12.10
C LEU A 171 13.94 11.92 -11.88
N LEU A 172 14.52 12.51 -12.93
CA LEU A 172 15.68 13.41 -12.82
C LEU A 172 15.37 14.68 -12.00
N GLN A 173 14.09 15.05 -11.86
CA GLN A 173 13.68 16.23 -11.11
C GLN A 173 13.45 15.95 -9.62
N VAL A 174 13.56 14.70 -9.17
CA VAL A 174 13.40 14.34 -7.76
C VAL A 174 14.74 14.02 -7.10
N GLU A 175 14.83 14.32 -5.81
CA GLU A 175 16.03 14.08 -5.01
C GLU A 175 16.26 12.58 -4.76
N THR A 176 15.19 11.81 -4.58
CA THR A 176 15.29 10.39 -4.24
C THR A 176 14.21 9.55 -4.94
N VAL A 177 14.66 8.43 -5.49
CA VAL A 177 13.87 7.39 -6.16
C VAL A 177 14.14 6.06 -5.47
N PHE A 178 13.10 5.45 -4.95
CA PHE A 178 13.12 4.07 -4.50
C PHE A 178 12.92 3.12 -5.68
N LEU A 179 13.65 2.01 -5.69
CA LEU A 179 13.53 0.91 -6.66
C LEU A 179 13.43 -0.41 -5.92
N SER A 180 12.66 -1.37 -6.42
CA SER A 180 12.57 -2.72 -5.84
C SER A 180 13.09 -3.83 -6.74
N ASP A 181 13.44 -3.51 -7.99
CA ASP A 181 13.95 -4.46 -8.98
C ASP A 181 15.22 -3.89 -9.63
N PRO A 182 16.37 -4.60 -9.56
CA PRO A 182 17.64 -4.12 -10.10
C PRO A 182 17.60 -3.88 -11.61
N GLU A 183 16.76 -4.58 -12.36
CA GLU A 183 16.61 -4.38 -13.80
C GLU A 183 16.12 -2.96 -14.13
N LEU A 184 15.48 -2.27 -13.18
CA LEU A 184 15.03 -0.89 -13.33
C LEU A 184 16.17 0.11 -13.39
N LEU A 185 17.34 -0.24 -12.86
CA LEU A 185 18.55 0.58 -13.02
C LEU A 185 18.94 0.70 -14.50
N LYS A 186 18.78 -0.39 -15.27
CA LYS A 186 19.05 -0.40 -16.72
C LYS A 186 18.04 0.46 -17.49
N VAL A 187 16.82 0.60 -16.96
CA VAL A 187 15.76 1.45 -17.53
C VAL A 187 16.04 2.94 -17.30
N LEU A 188 16.81 3.29 -16.26
CA LEU A 188 17.02 4.64 -15.78
C LEU A 188 18.50 5.07 -15.79
N PRO A 189 19.21 4.99 -16.93
CA PRO A 189 20.68 5.11 -16.99
C PRO A 189 21.27 6.49 -16.67
N LYS A 190 20.44 7.52 -16.46
CA LYS A 190 20.84 8.90 -16.16
C LYS A 190 20.58 9.29 -14.70
N LEU A 191 19.92 8.45 -13.91
CA LEU A 191 19.79 8.74 -12.49
C LEU A 191 21.16 8.56 -11.84
N GLU A 192 21.57 9.55 -11.06
CA GLU A 192 22.78 9.43 -10.26
C GLU A 192 22.56 8.42 -9.15
N LYS A 193 23.61 7.69 -8.78
CA LYS A 193 23.53 6.60 -7.79
C LYS A 193 23.07 7.09 -6.43
N GLU A 194 23.42 8.33 -6.08
CA GLU A 194 23.01 9.01 -4.86
C GLU A 194 21.51 9.35 -4.83
N GLN A 195 20.85 9.44 -6.00
CA GLN A 195 19.40 9.62 -6.08
C GLN A 195 18.65 8.30 -5.83
N ILE A 196 19.34 7.16 -5.83
CA ILE A 196 18.71 5.84 -5.83
C ILE A 196 18.80 5.20 -4.45
N ILE A 197 17.65 4.73 -3.96
CA ILE A 197 17.56 3.80 -2.85
C ILE A 197 16.94 2.51 -3.37
N PHE A 198 17.73 1.45 -3.42
CA PHE A 198 17.21 0.12 -3.70
C PHE A 198 16.61 -0.47 -2.42
N TYR A 199 15.39 -0.99 -2.47
CA TYR A 199 14.79 -1.73 -1.37
C TYR A 199 14.76 -3.21 -1.72
N ASP A 200 15.60 -3.99 -1.04
CA ASP A 200 15.60 -5.44 -1.16
C ASP A 200 14.51 -6.05 -0.29
N ARG A 201 13.60 -6.77 -0.92
CA ARG A 201 12.50 -7.50 -0.29
C ARG A 201 12.96 -8.85 0.29
N SER A 202 14.23 -8.96 0.67
CA SER A 202 14.92 -10.22 1.00
C SER A 202 14.91 -11.23 -0.16
N THR A 203 14.97 -10.72 -1.39
CA THR A 203 14.83 -11.53 -2.62
C THR A 203 16.12 -11.65 -3.41
N LEU A 204 17.04 -10.70 -3.24
CA LEU A 204 18.27 -10.70 -4.01
C LEU A 204 19.33 -11.65 -3.45
N PRO A 205 20.04 -12.40 -4.31
CA PRO A 205 21.26 -13.08 -3.91
C PRO A 205 22.31 -12.09 -3.40
N GLU A 206 23.11 -12.52 -2.42
CA GLU A 206 24.18 -11.71 -1.82
C GLU A 206 25.15 -11.11 -2.86
N ALA A 207 25.44 -11.87 -3.93
CA ALA A 207 26.30 -11.41 -5.02
C ALA A 207 25.71 -10.24 -5.81
N GLU A 208 24.39 -10.22 -6.05
CA GLU A 208 23.72 -9.11 -6.74
C GLU A 208 23.63 -7.88 -5.84
N LEU A 209 23.35 -8.10 -4.55
CA LEU A 209 23.34 -7.03 -3.55
C LEU A 209 24.74 -6.40 -3.40
N ALA A 210 25.81 -7.20 -3.42
CA ALA A 210 27.19 -6.72 -3.41
C ALA A 210 27.50 -5.84 -4.62
N LEU A 211 27.03 -6.20 -5.82
CA LEU A 211 27.21 -5.37 -7.02
C LEU A 211 26.57 -3.99 -6.88
N LEU A 212 25.34 -3.91 -6.34
CA LEU A 212 24.67 -2.64 -6.09
C LEU A 212 25.45 -1.77 -5.09
N LEU A 213 25.94 -2.38 -4.01
CA LEU A 213 26.72 -1.68 -2.99
C LEU A 213 28.08 -1.21 -3.51
N ASP A 214 28.78 -2.03 -4.29
CA ASP A 214 30.06 -1.70 -4.95
C ASP A 214 29.86 -0.57 -5.97
N GLU A 215 28.70 -0.52 -6.61
CA GLU A 215 28.30 0.59 -7.45
C GLU A 215 27.98 1.85 -6.65
N GLY A 216 27.92 1.81 -5.32
CA GLY A 216 27.61 2.95 -4.46
C GLY A 216 26.11 3.23 -4.33
N VAL A 217 25.25 2.34 -4.84
CA VAL A 217 23.80 2.43 -4.64
C VAL A 217 23.47 2.13 -3.18
N LYS A 218 22.59 2.94 -2.60
CA LYS A 218 22.09 2.69 -1.25
C LYS A 218 21.08 1.56 -1.28
N VAL A 219 21.23 0.59 -0.38
CA VAL A 219 20.37 -0.59 -0.30
C VAL A 219 19.71 -0.62 1.08
N PHE A 220 18.38 -0.53 1.10
CA PHE A 220 17.56 -0.80 2.26
C PHE A 220 17.20 -2.28 2.29
N ILE A 221 17.46 -2.95 3.41
CA ILE A 221 17.13 -4.36 3.61
C ILE A 221 16.07 -4.52 4.70
N ARG A 222 15.20 -5.50 4.49
CA ARG A 222 14.13 -5.88 5.41
C ARG A 222 14.61 -6.65 6.63
N GLU A 223 15.70 -7.39 6.50
CA GLU A 223 16.25 -8.26 7.53
C GLU A 223 17.69 -7.86 7.85
N PRO A 224 18.17 -8.02 9.09
CA PRO A 224 19.50 -7.61 9.46
C PRO A 224 20.49 -8.60 8.83
N ASN A 225 21.33 -8.11 7.92
CA ASN A 225 22.42 -8.91 7.41
C ASN A 225 23.63 -8.77 8.36
N THR A 226 23.94 -9.82 9.11
CA THR A 226 25.08 -9.83 10.05
C THR A 226 26.43 -10.07 9.38
N ASP A 227 26.43 -10.61 8.16
CA ASP A 227 27.62 -11.05 7.46
C ASP A 227 28.19 -9.95 6.56
N MET A 228 27.35 -9.01 6.15
CA MET A 228 27.73 -7.85 5.34
C MET A 228 27.72 -6.55 6.16
N SER A 229 28.89 -5.94 6.31
CA SER A 229 29.00 -4.56 6.80
C SER A 229 29.43 -3.64 5.65
N HIS A 230 28.49 -2.81 5.19
CA HIS A 230 28.74 -1.83 4.14
C HIS A 230 28.01 -0.52 4.47
N HIS A 231 28.63 0.64 4.25
CA HIS A 231 28.02 1.92 4.63
C HIS A 231 26.71 2.21 3.87
N SER A 232 26.57 1.66 2.67
CA SER A 232 25.39 1.81 1.81
C SER A 232 24.31 0.77 2.11
N LEU A 233 24.59 -0.21 2.97
CA LEU A 233 23.63 -1.23 3.37
C LEU A 233 22.95 -0.79 4.66
N VAL A 234 21.65 -0.55 4.59
CA VAL A 234 20.86 0.00 5.70
C VAL A 234 19.73 -0.96 6.00
N PHE A 235 19.77 -1.55 7.18
CA PHE A 235 18.63 -2.27 7.70
C PHE A 235 17.53 -1.26 8.10
N PHE A 236 16.31 -1.42 7.55
CA PHE A 236 15.17 -0.55 7.84
C PHE A 236 14.10 -1.31 8.65
N PRO A 237 14.06 -1.12 9.99
CA PRO A 237 13.17 -1.85 10.89
C PRO A 237 11.68 -1.54 10.68
N THR A 238 10.82 -2.38 11.27
CA THR A 238 9.37 -2.12 11.34
C THR A 238 9.09 -1.01 12.36
N TYR A 239 8.16 -0.11 12.04
CA TYR A 239 7.75 0.92 12.96
C TYR A 239 7.01 0.37 14.19
N LEU A 240 7.46 0.78 15.38
CA LEU A 240 6.78 0.60 16.65
C LEU A 240 6.21 1.95 17.11
N GLY A 241 4.89 2.03 17.21
CA GLY A 241 4.19 3.22 17.69
C GLY A 241 4.29 3.39 19.21
N ASP A 242 4.12 4.63 19.68
CA ASP A 242 4.26 4.97 21.09
C ASP A 242 3.31 4.19 22.00
N LEU A 243 3.82 3.79 23.17
CA LEU A 243 3.01 3.20 24.23
C LEU A 243 1.91 4.16 24.68
N LYS A 244 0.67 3.68 24.67
CA LYS A 244 -0.50 4.42 25.14
C LYS A 244 -0.81 4.05 26.58
N GLU A 245 -1.61 4.87 27.28
CA GLU A 245 -2.09 4.54 28.62
C GLU A 245 -2.81 3.18 28.65
N PHE A 246 -2.51 2.37 29.65
CA PHE A 246 -3.06 1.02 29.78
C PHE A 246 -4.59 1.03 29.83
N GLN A 247 -5.18 0.11 29.06
CA GLN A 247 -6.57 -0.28 29.12
C GLN A 247 -6.61 -1.79 28.88
N PRO A 248 -7.43 -2.56 29.62
CA PRO A 248 -7.48 -4.01 29.50
C PRO A 248 -8.31 -4.41 28.27
N GLN A 249 -7.87 -3.99 27.09
CA GLN A 249 -8.53 -4.14 25.79
C GLN A 249 -7.61 -4.96 24.89
N VAL A 250 -8.03 -6.18 24.57
CA VAL A 250 -7.26 -7.17 23.84
C VAL A 250 -7.85 -7.33 22.44
N LEU A 251 -7.00 -7.34 21.42
CA LEU A 251 -7.38 -7.64 20.05
C LEU A 251 -6.91 -9.03 19.66
N ILE A 252 -7.80 -9.81 19.05
CA ILE A 252 -7.51 -11.06 18.36
C ILE A 252 -8.12 -10.96 16.97
N LEU A 253 -7.31 -11.18 15.94
CA LEU A 253 -7.79 -11.33 14.57
C LEU A 253 -7.77 -12.81 14.22
N THR A 254 -8.80 -13.29 13.54
CA THR A 254 -8.89 -14.70 13.21
C THR A 254 -9.49 -14.93 11.82
N ASN A 255 -8.92 -15.88 11.09
CA ASN A 255 -9.49 -16.45 9.88
C ASN A 255 -9.98 -17.90 10.10
N THR A 256 -10.12 -18.31 11.36
CA THR A 256 -10.55 -19.64 11.79
C THR A 256 -11.42 -19.57 13.04
N GLN A 257 -12.10 -20.67 13.36
CA GLN A 257 -12.79 -20.82 14.64
C GLN A 257 -11.88 -21.40 15.74
N GLU A 258 -10.69 -21.83 15.37
CA GLU A 258 -9.69 -22.43 16.26
C GLU A 258 -8.78 -21.34 16.83
N ILE A 259 -9.16 -20.82 18.00
CA ILE A 259 -8.36 -19.88 18.79
C ILE A 259 -7.84 -20.61 20.03
N GLU A 260 -6.52 -20.62 20.19
CA GLU A 260 -5.84 -21.39 21.23
C GLU A 260 -6.11 -20.81 22.62
N GLN A 261 -6.53 -21.67 23.56
CA GLN A 261 -6.82 -21.34 24.97
C GLN A 261 -7.83 -20.19 25.21
N ILE A 262 -8.63 -19.79 24.22
CA ILE A 262 -9.48 -18.59 24.34
C ILE A 262 -10.49 -18.69 25.49
N GLU A 263 -11.14 -19.85 25.68
CA GLU A 263 -12.11 -20.04 26.75
C GLU A 263 -11.46 -19.92 28.15
N VAL A 264 -10.20 -20.37 28.28
CA VAL A 264 -9.43 -20.26 29.53
C VAL A 264 -9.09 -18.80 29.80
N LEU A 265 -8.61 -18.07 28.79
CA LEU A 265 -8.25 -16.65 28.88
C LEU A 265 -9.43 -15.78 29.29
N VAL A 266 -10.57 -15.90 28.59
CA VAL A 266 -11.75 -15.06 28.85
C VAL A 266 -12.38 -15.35 30.20
N THR A 267 -12.28 -16.60 30.69
CA THR A 267 -12.77 -17.00 32.02
C THR A 267 -11.87 -16.50 33.14
N ALA A 268 -10.55 -16.62 32.97
CA ALA A 268 -9.58 -16.27 34.01
C ALA A 268 -9.33 -14.75 34.13
N LEU A 269 -9.59 -13.99 33.06
CA LEU A 269 -9.40 -12.53 33.01
C LEU A 269 -10.74 -11.79 32.78
N PRO A 270 -11.70 -11.84 33.73
CA PRO A 270 -13.03 -11.24 33.55
C PRO A 270 -13.00 -9.70 33.43
N HIS A 271 -11.91 -9.06 33.85
CA HIS A 271 -11.72 -7.61 33.74
C HIS A 271 -11.16 -7.16 32.38
N PHE A 272 -10.62 -8.10 31.58
CA PHE A 272 -10.13 -7.82 30.24
C PHE A 272 -11.22 -7.97 29.20
N GLN A 273 -11.32 -7.00 28.30
CA GLN A 273 -12.25 -7.01 27.18
C GLN A 273 -11.55 -7.60 25.94
N PHE A 274 -12.04 -8.76 25.48
CA PHE A 274 -11.50 -9.46 24.32
C PHE A 274 -12.31 -9.11 23.07
N HIS A 275 -11.67 -8.44 22.13
CA HIS A 275 -12.22 -8.11 20.82
C HIS A 275 -11.72 -9.11 19.78
N ILE A 276 -12.61 -10.00 19.33
CA ILE A 276 -12.29 -11.05 18.36
C ILE A 276 -12.92 -10.68 17.02
N ALA A 277 -12.12 -10.47 15.99
CA ALA A 277 -12.61 -10.02 14.68
C ALA A 277 -12.21 -10.97 13.55
N ALA A 278 -13.10 -11.09 12.56
CA ALA A 278 -12.89 -11.89 11.35
C ALA A 278 -13.37 -11.13 10.11
N LEU A 279 -12.78 -11.42 8.95
CA LEU A 279 -13.22 -10.87 7.66
C LEU A 279 -14.50 -11.52 7.13
N THR A 280 -14.90 -12.65 7.72
CA THR A 280 -16.02 -13.48 7.29
C THR A 280 -17.04 -13.64 8.42
N GLU A 281 -18.15 -14.31 8.12
CA GLU A 281 -19.06 -14.78 9.16
C GLU A 281 -18.35 -15.74 10.12
N MET A 282 -18.76 -15.72 11.38
CA MET A 282 -18.22 -16.59 12.42
C MET A 282 -19.12 -17.80 12.61
N GLY A 283 -18.54 -19.00 12.65
CA GLY A 283 -19.33 -20.19 12.97
C GLY A 283 -19.56 -20.37 14.47
N GLU A 284 -20.36 -21.39 14.80
CA GLU A 284 -20.95 -21.57 16.12
C GLU A 284 -19.94 -21.55 17.28
N ARG A 285 -18.74 -22.10 17.09
CA ARG A 285 -17.75 -22.18 18.17
C ARG A 285 -17.32 -20.79 18.64
N LEU A 286 -17.07 -19.87 17.73
CA LEU A 286 -16.78 -18.47 18.08
C LEU A 286 -18.02 -17.77 18.63
N VAL A 287 -19.19 -17.99 18.01
CA VAL A 287 -20.45 -17.36 18.45
C VAL A 287 -20.78 -17.71 19.91
N ARG A 288 -20.48 -18.93 20.37
CA ARG A 288 -20.64 -19.34 21.78
C ARG A 288 -19.77 -18.52 22.75
N LEU A 289 -18.68 -17.91 22.30
CA LEU A 289 -17.88 -17.02 23.16
C LEU A 289 -18.66 -15.77 23.57
N ASN A 290 -19.75 -15.42 22.89
CA ASN A 290 -20.63 -14.32 23.28
C ASN A 290 -21.38 -14.58 24.61
N ASP A 291 -21.33 -15.81 25.14
CA ASP A 291 -21.83 -16.15 26.48
C ASP A 291 -20.97 -15.51 27.59
N TYR A 292 -19.71 -15.14 27.28
CA TYR A 292 -18.83 -14.45 28.21
C TYR A 292 -19.03 -12.92 28.11
N PRO A 293 -19.32 -12.22 29.22
CA PRO A 293 -19.66 -10.79 29.20
C PRO A 293 -18.50 -9.87 28.80
N ASN A 294 -17.28 -10.41 28.80
CA ASN A 294 -16.04 -9.71 28.47
C ASN A 294 -15.52 -10.04 27.07
N VAL A 295 -16.32 -10.71 26.23
CA VAL A 295 -16.01 -11.00 24.82
C VAL A 295 -16.89 -10.18 23.90
N HIS A 296 -16.28 -9.63 22.83
CA HIS A 296 -16.95 -8.88 21.78
C HIS A 296 -16.55 -9.45 20.42
N LEU A 297 -17.52 -9.95 19.66
CA LEU A 297 -17.30 -10.57 18.36
C LEU A 297 -17.59 -9.59 17.22
N TYR A 298 -16.74 -9.61 16.18
CA TYR A 298 -16.85 -8.76 14.99
C TYR A 298 -16.80 -9.62 13.72
N PRO A 299 -17.90 -10.31 13.34
CA PRO A 299 -17.98 -11.01 12.06
C PRO A 299 -18.05 -10.01 10.91
N GLY A 300 -17.37 -10.30 9.80
CA GLY A 300 -17.35 -9.44 8.61
C GLY A 300 -16.89 -8.01 8.91
N ILE A 301 -15.80 -7.86 9.67
CA ILE A 301 -15.37 -6.54 10.15
C ILE A 301 -15.12 -5.55 9.02
N SER A 302 -15.71 -4.35 9.14
CA SER A 302 -15.45 -3.23 8.22
C SER A 302 -14.12 -2.55 8.52
N GLY A 303 -13.51 -1.91 7.51
CA GLY A 303 -12.27 -1.14 7.69
C GLY A 303 -12.35 -0.08 8.81
N GLU A 304 -13.47 0.65 8.90
CA GLU A 304 -13.70 1.63 9.97
C GLU A 304 -13.71 0.99 11.36
N ASN A 305 -14.34 -0.17 11.51
CA ASN A 305 -14.36 -0.89 12.78
C ASN A 305 -12.98 -1.46 13.13
N TYR A 306 -12.25 -1.95 12.13
CA TYR A 306 -10.88 -2.40 12.30
C TYR A 306 -9.97 -1.28 12.81
N ASP A 307 -10.01 -0.10 12.18
CA ASP A 307 -9.28 1.08 12.65
C ASP A 307 -9.69 1.50 14.06
N ARG A 308 -10.98 1.39 14.39
CA ARG A 308 -11.48 1.67 15.75
C ARG A 308 -10.87 0.70 16.77
N LEU A 309 -10.84 -0.60 16.47
CA LEU A 309 -10.22 -1.61 17.36
C LEU A 309 -8.72 -1.37 17.51
N LEU A 310 -8.02 -1.06 16.41
CA LEU A 310 -6.61 -0.71 16.41
C LEU A 310 -6.28 0.50 17.31
N ASN A 311 -7.18 1.48 17.39
CA ASN A 311 -7.00 2.62 18.29
C ASN A 311 -7.41 2.31 19.74
N LYS A 312 -8.36 1.39 19.94
CA LYS A 312 -8.92 1.03 21.25
C LYS A 312 -8.05 0.04 22.04
N CYS A 313 -7.51 -0.99 21.39
CA CYS A 313 -6.79 -2.06 22.07
C CYS A 313 -5.37 -1.65 22.49
N ARG A 314 -4.80 -2.40 23.44
CA ARG A 314 -3.44 -2.22 23.98
C ARG A 314 -2.59 -3.46 23.87
N ILE A 315 -3.24 -4.60 23.72
CA ILE A 315 -2.62 -5.91 23.64
C ILE A 315 -3.16 -6.59 22.38
N TYR A 316 -2.27 -7.22 21.63
CA TYR A 316 -2.62 -8.08 20.52
C TYR A 316 -2.22 -9.52 20.88
N LEU A 317 -3.17 -10.44 20.82
CA LEU A 317 -2.93 -11.86 21.05
C LEU A 317 -2.96 -12.61 19.73
N ASP A 318 -1.81 -13.13 19.32
CA ASP A 318 -1.67 -13.92 18.10
C ASP A 318 -1.83 -15.41 18.38
N ILE A 319 -3.08 -15.79 18.60
CA ILE A 319 -3.47 -17.11 19.12
C ILE A 319 -4.44 -17.86 18.20
N ALA A 320 -4.63 -17.39 16.96
CA ALA A 320 -5.43 -18.08 15.95
C ALA A 320 -4.56 -19.02 15.10
N TYR A 321 -5.08 -20.18 14.69
CA TYR A 321 -4.31 -21.20 13.95
C TYR A 321 -4.22 -21.02 12.42
N ALA A 322 -5.05 -20.15 11.84
CA ALA A 322 -5.05 -19.91 10.39
C ALA A 322 -4.34 -18.62 10.04
N ASP A 323 -3.89 -18.52 8.79
CA ASP A 323 -3.10 -17.41 8.26
C ASP A 323 -3.52 -16.03 8.77
N GLU A 324 -2.51 -15.21 9.05
CA GLU A 324 -2.68 -13.83 9.47
C GLU A 324 -3.55 -13.06 8.46
N ILE A 325 -4.48 -12.28 9.00
CA ILE A 325 -5.31 -11.37 8.23
C ILE A 325 -4.98 -9.93 8.59
N LEU A 326 -5.19 -9.03 7.63
CA LEU A 326 -5.11 -7.58 7.83
C LEU A 326 -3.75 -7.06 8.33
N ASP A 327 -2.66 -7.82 8.13
CA ASP A 327 -1.32 -7.46 8.64
C ASP A 327 -1.36 -7.18 10.17
N GLY A 328 -2.16 -7.97 10.89
CA GLY A 328 -2.56 -7.74 12.28
C GLY A 328 -1.41 -7.43 13.24
N ASN A 329 -0.31 -8.18 13.15
CA ASN A 329 0.88 -7.98 13.98
C ASN A 329 1.49 -6.59 13.76
N ARG A 330 1.74 -6.20 12.51
CA ARG A 330 2.30 -4.88 12.19
C ARG A 330 1.34 -3.76 12.50
N ALA A 331 0.05 -3.93 12.21
CA ALA A 331 -0.96 -2.94 12.51
C ALA A 331 -1.07 -2.68 14.02
N ALA A 332 -0.95 -3.73 14.85
CA ALA A 332 -0.89 -3.63 16.30
C ALA A 332 0.37 -2.89 16.77
N LEU A 333 1.56 -3.24 16.25
CA LEU A 333 2.83 -2.54 16.54
C LEU A 333 2.77 -1.06 16.20
N LYS A 334 2.23 -0.71 15.02
CA LYS A 334 2.04 0.69 14.57
C LYS A 334 1.19 1.51 15.54
N LYS A 335 0.33 0.85 16.32
CA LYS A 335 -0.55 1.47 17.31
C LYS A 335 -0.01 1.42 18.74
N GLY A 336 1.21 0.91 18.92
CA GLY A 336 1.91 0.78 20.20
C GLY A 336 1.35 -0.33 21.08
N MET A 337 0.71 -1.35 20.48
CA MET A 337 0.26 -2.52 21.23
C MET A 337 1.43 -3.43 21.60
N ILE A 338 1.30 -4.12 22.72
CA ILE A 338 2.21 -5.21 23.10
C ILE A 338 1.67 -6.50 22.47
N LEU A 339 2.53 -7.21 21.76
CA LEU A 339 2.19 -8.47 21.13
C LEU A 339 2.53 -9.62 22.08
N TYR A 340 1.61 -10.58 22.20
CA TYR A 340 1.88 -11.89 22.81
C TYR A 340 1.31 -13.01 21.94
N ALA A 341 1.94 -14.16 21.94
CA ALA A 341 1.52 -15.30 21.14
C ALA A 341 1.89 -16.63 21.80
N PHE A 342 1.25 -17.71 21.35
CA PHE A 342 1.84 -19.04 21.53
C PHE A 342 2.79 -19.33 20.37
N GLU A 343 3.89 -20.04 20.63
CA GLU A 343 4.83 -20.43 19.57
C GLU A 343 4.14 -21.21 18.43
N ALA A 344 3.09 -21.97 18.76
CA ALA A 344 2.34 -22.77 17.80
C ALA A 344 1.41 -21.96 16.88
N THR A 345 1.10 -20.70 17.23
CA THR A 345 0.15 -19.83 16.51
C THR A 345 0.76 -18.51 16.07
N CYS A 346 2.01 -18.23 16.44
CA CYS A 346 2.71 -17.00 16.12
C CYS A 346 2.96 -16.90 14.60
N HIS A 347 2.32 -15.94 13.94
CA HIS A 347 2.45 -15.77 12.49
C HIS A 347 3.76 -15.12 12.06
N ARG A 348 4.33 -14.27 12.93
CA ARG A 348 5.55 -13.48 12.63
C ARG A 348 6.58 -13.57 13.75
N PRO A 349 7.24 -14.73 13.93
CA PRO A 349 8.19 -14.92 15.03
C PRO A 349 9.35 -13.91 15.01
N ASP A 350 9.66 -13.31 13.85
CA ASP A 350 10.64 -12.25 13.66
C ASP A 350 10.24 -10.89 14.25
N LEU A 351 9.01 -10.74 14.78
CA LEU A 351 8.54 -9.51 15.43
C LEU A 351 8.34 -9.67 16.95
N TYR A 352 8.58 -10.86 17.49
CA TYR A 352 8.34 -11.18 18.90
C TYR A 352 9.64 -11.37 19.65
N ILE A 353 9.70 -10.82 20.86
CA ILE A 353 10.73 -11.20 21.82
C ILE A 353 10.35 -12.54 22.47
N LYS A 354 11.36 -13.30 22.89
CA LYS A 354 11.16 -14.59 23.57
C LYS A 354 10.27 -14.50 24.81
N ASP A 355 10.40 -13.42 25.58
CA ASP A 355 9.60 -13.21 26.80
C ASP A 355 8.08 -13.09 26.52
N HIS A 356 7.68 -12.80 25.27
CA HIS A 356 6.29 -12.64 24.87
C HIS A 356 5.75 -13.84 24.07
N LEU A 357 6.58 -14.87 23.89
CA LEU A 357 6.22 -16.13 23.24
C LEU A 357 6.08 -17.22 24.28
N PHE A 358 4.92 -17.86 24.30
CA PHE A 358 4.61 -18.91 25.27
C PHE A 358 4.49 -20.27 24.60
N GLN A 359 4.88 -21.32 25.33
CA GLN A 359 4.52 -22.68 24.95
C GLN A 359 3.00 -22.87 25.14
N LYS A 360 2.41 -23.76 24.34
CA LYS A 360 0.96 -23.99 24.37
C LYS A 360 0.44 -24.46 25.74
N ASP A 361 1.25 -25.18 26.49
CA ASP A 361 0.95 -25.66 27.85
C ASP A 361 1.29 -24.64 28.95
N ALA A 362 2.01 -23.56 28.63
CA ALA A 362 2.36 -22.47 29.55
C ALA A 362 1.27 -21.39 29.67
N ILE A 363 -0.02 -21.77 29.57
CA ILE A 363 -1.16 -20.84 29.68
C ILE A 363 -1.18 -20.09 31.02
N THR A 364 -0.72 -20.73 32.10
CA THR A 364 -0.63 -20.09 33.42
C THR A 364 0.31 -18.89 33.43
N ASP A 365 1.41 -19.00 32.68
CA ASP A 365 2.45 -17.97 32.64
C ASP A 365 1.97 -16.78 31.81
N LEU A 366 1.25 -17.04 30.70
CA LEU A 366 0.60 -15.99 29.92
C LEU A 366 -0.47 -15.26 30.75
N LEU A 367 -1.30 -15.99 31.51
CA LEU A 367 -2.30 -15.39 32.40
C LEU A 367 -1.66 -14.50 33.47
N GLU A 368 -0.58 -14.97 34.08
CA GLU A 368 0.17 -14.20 35.06
C GLU A 368 0.73 -12.91 34.41
N GLU A 369 1.40 -13.04 33.27
CA GLU A 369 1.96 -11.89 32.52
C GLU A 369 0.87 -10.86 32.21
N LEU A 370 -0.25 -11.27 31.60
CA LEU A 370 -1.33 -10.36 31.23
C LEU A 370 -1.93 -9.65 32.46
N SER A 371 -2.12 -10.36 33.57
CA SER A 371 -2.66 -9.79 34.80
C SER A 371 -1.73 -8.72 35.41
N GLN A 372 -0.41 -8.87 35.25
CA GLN A 372 0.56 -7.91 35.77
C GLN A 372 0.57 -6.60 34.98
N LEU A 373 0.08 -6.57 33.74
CA LEU A 373 0.04 -5.36 32.91
C LEU A 373 -0.90 -4.27 33.45
N GLU A 374 -1.76 -4.57 34.42
CA GLU A 374 -2.54 -3.54 35.12
C GLU A 374 -1.64 -2.60 35.95
N ASP A 375 -0.46 -3.06 36.38
CA ASP A 375 0.56 -2.20 36.98
C ASP A 375 1.27 -1.39 35.89
N PRO A 376 1.18 -0.03 35.89
CA PRO A 376 1.81 0.81 34.88
C PRO A 376 3.31 0.57 34.71
N LYS A 377 4.03 0.17 35.78
CA LYS A 377 5.46 -0.13 35.70
C LYS A 377 5.74 -1.43 34.95
N ARG A 378 4.88 -2.44 35.17
CA ARG A 378 4.98 -3.74 34.47
C ARG A 378 4.61 -3.58 33.01
N TYR A 379 3.55 -2.84 32.72
CA TYR A 379 3.15 -2.53 31.35
C TYR A 379 4.22 -1.76 30.57
N GLN A 380 4.80 -0.72 31.16
CA GLN A 380 5.93 -0.01 30.57
C GLN A 380 7.13 -0.94 30.35
N SER A 381 7.45 -1.78 31.33
CA SER A 381 8.56 -2.73 31.21
C SER A 381 8.34 -3.75 30.09
N ALA A 382 7.12 -4.25 29.89
CA ALA A 382 6.80 -5.19 28.80
C ALA A 382 6.96 -4.51 27.43
N TYR A 383 6.48 -3.27 27.30
CA TYR A 383 6.69 -2.49 26.08
C TYR A 383 8.18 -2.20 25.84
N ASP A 384 8.93 -1.81 26.86
CA ASP A 384 10.36 -1.50 26.73
C ASP A 384 11.14 -2.74 26.30
N LYS A 385 10.82 -3.93 26.82
CA LYS A 385 11.41 -5.19 26.35
C LYS A 385 11.09 -5.44 24.88
N GLN A 386 9.84 -5.25 24.45
CA GLN A 386 9.46 -5.40 23.04
C GLN A 386 10.21 -4.39 22.17
N LYS A 387 10.31 -3.13 22.60
CA LYS A 387 11.06 -2.07 21.89
C LYS A 387 12.52 -2.44 21.65
N MET A 388 13.14 -3.23 22.53
CA MET A 388 14.52 -3.71 22.35
C MET A 388 14.66 -4.77 21.25
N HIS A 389 13.56 -5.26 20.66
CA HIS A 389 13.61 -6.18 19.54
C HIS A 389 14.30 -5.51 18.33
N PRO A 390 15.34 -6.12 17.74
CA PRO A 390 16.13 -5.48 16.70
C PRO A 390 15.32 -5.16 15.44
N MET A 391 14.22 -5.89 15.18
CA MET A 391 13.32 -5.62 14.04
C MET A 391 12.38 -4.42 14.24
N LEU A 392 12.40 -3.80 15.41
CA LEU A 392 11.49 -2.71 15.75
C LEU A 392 12.26 -1.40 15.94
N ALA A 393 11.66 -0.31 15.52
CA ALA A 393 12.18 1.03 15.79
C ALA A 393 11.05 2.03 15.99
N THR A 394 11.26 2.93 16.94
CA THR A 394 10.39 4.09 17.16
C THR A 394 10.50 5.09 16.02
N LYS A 395 9.59 6.07 16.01
CA LYS A 395 9.57 7.15 15.01
C LYS A 395 10.90 7.88 14.94
N GLU A 396 11.50 8.18 16.09
CA GLU A 396 12.76 8.91 16.20
C GLU A 396 13.94 8.08 15.71
N GLU A 397 13.97 6.79 16.04
CA GLU A 397 14.99 5.83 15.57
C GLU A 397 14.92 5.65 14.05
N LEU A 398 13.73 5.46 13.48
CA LEU A 398 13.56 5.38 12.01
C LEU A 398 13.97 6.68 11.31
N LYS A 399 13.62 7.84 11.86
CA LYS A 399 14.11 9.13 11.33
C LYS A 399 15.63 9.22 11.36
N MET A 400 16.26 8.73 12.42
CA MET A 400 17.70 8.73 12.54
C MET A 400 18.35 7.79 11.53
N ILE A 401 17.85 6.56 11.38
CA ILE A 401 18.30 5.58 10.38
C ILE A 401 18.21 6.18 8.98
N PHE A 402 17.06 6.76 8.63
CA PHE A 402 16.86 7.38 7.32
C PHE A 402 17.84 8.53 7.07
N ARG A 403 18.00 9.47 8.01
CA ARG A 403 18.92 10.60 7.90
C ARG A 403 20.39 10.20 7.87
N MET A 404 20.76 9.16 8.62
CA MET A 404 22.12 8.62 8.58
C MET A 404 22.42 8.00 7.23
N SER A 405 21.40 7.45 6.56
CA SER A 405 21.55 6.96 5.21
C SER A 405 21.83 8.09 4.21
N GLU A 406 21.30 9.29 4.40
CA GLU A 406 21.50 10.44 3.48
C GLU A 406 22.91 11.04 3.52
N LYS A 407 23.75 10.66 4.48
CA LYS A 407 25.13 11.14 4.63
C LYS A 407 26.12 10.12 4.10
#